data_AF-A0A7J8BI37-F1
#
_entry.id   AF-A0A7J8BI37-F1
#
_cell.length_a   1.000
_cell.length_b   1.000
_cell.length_c   1.000
_cell.angle_alpha   90.00
_cell.angle_beta   90.00
_cell.angle_gamma   90.00
#
_symmetry.space_group_name_H-M   'P 1'
#
loop_
_entity.id
_entity.type
_entity.pdbx_description
1 polymer ?
#
loop_
_entity_poly.entity_id
_entity_poly.type
_entity_poly.pdbx_seq_one_letter_code
_entity_poly.pdbx_strand_id
1 'polypeptide(L)'
;MPGCCEDLQDLEQRVQRNAAELGQEAFWEQELRREQAREREGQARLQALSAATAEHAARLQALDAQACALEAKLRLAAEAPGPPSPTASATERLRQDLAAQERQSVEVQGSLALVSRALEAAEHALQAQAQELEELNRELRQCNLQQFIQQAGAAPGTQDLMPPARGKSLPGAPQNPALVSSLSPEVAPMRQNWR
;
A
#
# COMPACT_ATOMS: atom_id res chain seq x y z
N MET A 1 -103.78 34.27 70.91
CA MET A 1 -103.15 34.24 69.57
C MET A 1 -101.81 33.51 69.68
N PRO A 2 -101.75 32.17 69.56
CA PRO A 2 -100.50 31.42 69.75
C PRO A 2 -99.65 31.25 68.47
N GLY A 3 -100.26 30.92 67.33
CA GLY A 3 -99.54 30.40 66.15
C GLY A 3 -98.53 31.33 65.47
N CYS A 4 -98.68 32.65 65.60
CA CYS A 4 -97.80 33.61 64.93
C CYS A 4 -96.31 33.49 65.35
N CYS A 5 -96.04 33.01 66.57
CA CYS A 5 -94.68 32.76 67.04
C CYS A 5 -94.08 31.46 66.48
N GLU A 6 -94.90 30.43 66.27
CA GLU A 6 -94.51 29.13 65.72
C GLU A 6 -94.17 29.29 64.21
N ASP A 7 -95.04 29.99 63.47
CA ASP A 7 -94.82 30.31 62.04
C ASP A 7 -93.49 31.07 61.81
N LEU A 8 -93.15 32.02 62.70
CA LEU A 8 -91.89 32.76 62.64
C LEU A 8 -90.67 31.87 62.88
N GLN A 9 -90.77 30.93 63.82
CA GLN A 9 -89.67 30.03 64.16
C GLN A 9 -89.42 28.97 63.07
N ASP A 10 -90.48 28.49 62.40
CA ASP A 10 -90.37 27.63 61.22
C ASP A 10 -89.77 28.37 60.02
N LEU A 11 -90.14 29.64 59.80
CA LEU A 11 -89.51 30.48 58.78
C LEU A 11 -88.02 30.70 59.06
N GLU A 12 -87.64 30.97 60.31
CA GLU A 12 -86.23 31.14 60.68
C GLU A 12 -85.42 29.86 60.41
N GLN A 13 -85.92 28.69 60.82
CA GLN A 13 -85.26 27.41 60.53
C GLN A 13 -85.11 27.17 59.02
N ARG A 14 -86.10 27.54 58.21
CA ARG A 14 -86.02 27.43 56.75
C ARG A 14 -84.98 28.38 56.16
N VAL A 15 -84.89 29.61 56.66
CA VAL A 15 -83.84 30.57 56.24
C VAL A 15 -82.44 30.04 56.60
N GLN A 16 -82.27 29.49 57.80
CA GLN A 16 -80.99 28.89 58.21
C GLN A 16 -80.59 27.68 57.34
N ARG A 17 -81.55 26.80 56.99
CA ARG A 17 -81.31 25.67 56.06
C ARG A 17 -80.95 26.15 54.65
N ASN A 18 -81.75 27.06 54.09
CA ASN A 18 -81.46 27.66 52.77
C ASN A 18 -80.06 28.32 52.74
N ALA A 19 -79.65 29.01 53.80
CA ALA A 19 -78.33 29.62 53.88
C ALA A 19 -77.19 28.58 53.91
N ALA A 20 -77.39 27.46 54.61
CA ALA A 20 -76.44 26.36 54.63
C ALA A 20 -76.38 25.59 53.28
N GLU A 21 -77.51 25.47 52.58
CA GLU A 21 -77.61 24.87 51.24
C GLU A 21 -76.91 25.75 50.19
N LEU A 22 -77.22 27.05 50.13
CA LEU A 22 -76.54 28.03 49.27
C LEU A 22 -75.02 28.08 49.51
N GLY A 23 -74.58 27.93 50.77
CA GLY A 23 -73.16 27.84 51.12
C GLY A 23 -72.48 26.58 50.55
N GLN A 24 -73.17 25.45 50.53
CA GLN A 24 -72.67 24.21 49.93
C GLN A 24 -72.65 24.29 48.40
N GLU A 25 -73.69 24.86 47.78
CA GLU A 25 -73.72 25.11 46.33
C GLU A 25 -72.55 25.99 45.88
N ALA A 26 -72.31 27.13 46.57
CA ALA A 26 -71.19 28.02 46.27
C ALA A 26 -69.81 27.34 46.42
N PHE A 27 -69.66 26.42 47.38
CA PHE A 27 -68.46 25.61 47.52
C PHE A 27 -68.28 24.65 46.33
N TRP A 28 -69.33 23.91 45.96
CA TRP A 28 -69.25 22.95 44.83
C TRP A 28 -69.08 23.64 43.48
N GLU A 29 -69.67 24.82 43.26
CA GLU A 29 -69.37 25.62 42.07
C GLU A 29 -67.89 26.05 42.03
N GLN A 30 -67.28 26.39 43.17
CA GLN A 30 -65.87 26.75 43.23
C GLN A 30 -64.98 25.54 42.92
N GLU A 31 -65.27 24.36 43.47
CA GLU A 31 -64.55 23.13 43.15
C GLU A 31 -64.72 22.74 41.68
N LEU A 32 -65.93 22.83 41.11
CA LEU A 32 -66.17 22.59 39.69
C LEU A 32 -65.35 23.54 38.80
N ARG A 33 -65.26 24.83 39.15
CA ARG A 33 -64.39 25.79 38.43
C ARG A 33 -62.91 25.44 38.55
N ARG A 34 -62.46 24.91 39.69
CA ARG A 34 -61.07 24.44 39.91
C ARG A 34 -60.76 23.20 39.08
N GLU A 35 -61.65 22.21 39.06
CA GLU A 35 -61.48 20.99 38.26
C GLU A 35 -61.53 21.28 36.76
N GLN A 36 -62.44 22.14 36.29
CA GLN A 36 -62.44 22.59 34.89
C GLN A 36 -61.14 23.31 34.49
N ALA A 37 -60.51 24.06 35.40
CA ALA A 37 -59.22 24.69 35.14
C ALA A 37 -58.08 23.65 35.05
N ARG A 38 -58.05 22.68 35.97
CA ARG A 38 -57.11 21.55 35.96
C ARG A 38 -57.26 20.69 34.71
N GLU A 39 -58.49 20.41 34.30
CA GLU A 39 -58.79 19.65 33.09
C GLU A 39 -58.28 20.37 31.83
N ARG A 40 -58.56 21.67 31.68
CA ARG A 40 -58.05 22.48 30.56
C ARG A 40 -56.53 22.52 30.53
N GLU A 41 -55.88 22.65 31.68
CA GLU A 41 -54.41 22.59 31.78
C GLU A 41 -53.87 21.22 31.37
N GLY A 42 -54.50 20.14 31.84
CA GLY A 42 -54.16 18.77 31.47
C GLY A 42 -54.32 18.52 29.96
N GLN A 43 -55.44 18.95 29.37
CA GLN A 43 -55.69 18.88 27.93
C GLN A 43 -54.64 19.66 27.13
N ALA A 44 -54.27 20.88 27.55
CA ALA A 44 -53.22 21.67 26.90
C ALA A 44 -51.84 20.99 26.98
N ARG A 45 -51.48 20.42 28.14
CA ARG A 45 -50.24 19.65 28.33
C ARG A 45 -50.22 18.40 27.44
N LEU A 46 -51.33 17.67 27.33
CA LEU A 46 -51.46 16.50 26.46
C LEU A 46 -51.33 16.87 24.97
N GLN A 47 -51.95 17.98 24.53
CA GLN A 47 -51.81 18.48 23.16
C GLN A 47 -50.37 18.89 22.82
N ALA A 48 -49.67 19.55 23.76
CA ALA A 48 -48.26 19.89 23.60
C ALA A 48 -47.37 18.64 23.48
N LEU A 49 -47.60 17.62 24.32
CA LEU A 49 -46.88 16.36 24.26
C LEU A 49 -47.17 15.59 22.96
N SER A 50 -48.42 15.55 22.48
CA SER A 50 -48.75 14.88 21.22
C SER A 50 -48.14 15.60 20.03
N ALA A 51 -48.11 16.93 20.02
CA ALA A 51 -47.47 17.72 18.98
C ALA A 51 -45.95 17.49 18.94
N ALA A 52 -45.27 17.53 20.09
CA ALA A 52 -43.83 17.22 20.19
C ALA A 52 -43.52 15.78 19.74
N THR A 53 -44.36 14.81 20.12
CA THR A 53 -44.22 13.41 19.69
C THR A 53 -44.34 13.27 18.17
N ALA A 54 -45.33 13.94 17.57
CA ALA A 54 -45.52 13.96 16.12
C ALA A 54 -44.34 14.61 15.38
N GLU A 55 -43.78 15.70 15.92
CA GLU A 55 -42.58 16.34 15.38
C GLU A 55 -41.36 15.41 15.42
N HIS A 56 -41.12 14.74 16.55
CA HIS A 56 -40.03 13.77 16.68
C HIS A 56 -40.21 12.58 15.73
N ALA A 57 -41.43 12.06 15.57
CA ALA A 57 -41.73 11.00 14.61
C ALA A 57 -41.46 11.45 13.15
N ALA A 58 -41.85 12.67 12.78
CA ALA A 58 -41.56 13.22 11.45
C ALA A 58 -40.05 13.42 11.21
N ARG A 59 -39.30 13.87 12.23
CA ARG A 59 -37.83 13.99 12.17
C ARG A 59 -37.15 12.63 11.98
N LEU A 60 -37.62 11.57 12.66
CA LEU A 60 -37.11 10.21 12.48
C LEU A 60 -37.38 9.70 11.05
N GLN A 61 -38.61 9.81 10.55
CA GLN A 61 -38.95 9.42 9.17
C GLN A 61 -38.11 10.16 8.12
N ALA A 62 -37.80 11.44 8.34
CA ALA A 62 -36.94 12.22 7.47
C ALA A 62 -35.46 11.76 7.51
N LEU A 63 -34.98 11.24 8.65
CA LEU A 63 -33.64 10.65 8.77
C LEU A 63 -33.59 9.26 8.12
N ASP A 64 -34.61 8.42 8.33
CA ASP A 64 -34.72 7.10 7.69
C ASP A 64 -34.74 7.23 6.16
N ALA A 65 -35.51 8.19 5.62
CA ALA A 65 -35.53 8.48 4.19
C ALA A 65 -34.15 8.93 3.65
N GLN A 66 -33.39 9.71 4.43
CA GLN A 66 -32.02 10.10 4.09
C GLN A 66 -31.06 8.90 4.13
N ALA A 67 -31.17 8.04 5.14
CA ALA A 67 -30.38 6.82 5.26
C ALA A 67 -30.61 5.90 4.05
N CYS A 68 -31.87 5.58 3.72
CA CYS A 68 -32.22 4.78 2.54
C CYS A 68 -31.68 5.41 1.23
N ALA A 69 -31.75 6.73 1.09
CA ALA A 69 -31.22 7.43 -0.10
C ALA A 69 -29.69 7.38 -0.19
N LEU A 70 -28.98 7.40 0.94
CA LEU A 70 -27.52 7.23 1.00
C LEU A 70 -27.10 5.78 0.74
N GLU A 71 -27.81 4.81 1.31
CA GLU A 71 -27.60 3.38 1.03
C GLU A 71 -27.80 3.04 -0.45
N ALA A 72 -28.85 3.60 -1.08
CA ALA A 72 -29.08 3.46 -2.52
C ALA A 72 -27.93 4.05 -3.35
N LYS A 73 -27.40 5.22 -2.97
CA LYS A 73 -26.23 5.83 -3.62
C LYS A 73 -24.96 5.00 -3.44
N LEU A 74 -24.73 4.44 -2.25
CA LEU A 74 -23.58 3.57 -1.97
C LEU A 74 -23.67 2.27 -2.77
N ARG A 75 -24.85 1.65 -2.87
CA ARG A 75 -25.08 0.49 -3.73
C ARG A 75 -24.81 0.81 -5.19
N LEU A 76 -25.33 1.93 -5.70
CA LEU A 76 -25.05 2.36 -7.08
C LEU A 76 -23.55 2.66 -7.30
N ALA A 77 -22.84 3.19 -6.31
CA ALA A 77 -21.40 3.43 -6.41
C ALA A 77 -20.55 2.14 -6.33
N ALA A 78 -21.07 1.08 -5.71
CA ALA A 78 -20.43 -0.24 -5.63
C ALA A 78 -20.73 -1.12 -6.86
N GLU A 79 -21.96 -1.07 -7.37
CA GLU A 79 -22.41 -1.82 -8.55
C GLU A 79 -22.02 -1.14 -9.87
N ALA A 80 -21.80 0.18 -9.89
CA ALA A 80 -21.18 0.84 -11.02
C ALA A 80 -19.77 0.27 -11.23
N PRO A 81 -19.45 -0.30 -12.40
CA PRO A 81 -18.07 -0.59 -12.76
C PRO A 81 -17.35 0.75 -12.84
N GLY A 82 -16.63 1.10 -11.78
CA GLY A 82 -15.88 2.34 -11.73
C GLY A 82 -14.98 2.39 -12.97
N PRO A 83 -14.99 3.48 -13.77
CA PRO A 83 -13.98 3.63 -14.81
C PRO A 83 -12.62 3.44 -14.14
N PRO A 84 -11.71 2.63 -14.72
CA PRO A 84 -10.46 2.28 -14.05
C PRO A 84 -9.76 3.59 -13.71
N SER A 85 -9.74 3.93 -12.42
CA SER A 85 -9.34 5.26 -12.02
C SER A 85 -7.91 5.46 -12.53
N PRO A 86 -7.53 6.66 -12.99
CA PRO A 86 -6.17 6.87 -13.50
C PRO A 86 -5.13 6.50 -12.43
N THR A 87 -5.49 6.58 -11.15
CA THR A 87 -4.73 6.07 -10.00
C THR A 87 -4.71 4.53 -9.89
N ALA A 88 -5.80 3.81 -10.14
CA ALA A 88 -5.79 2.34 -10.22
C ALA A 88 -4.94 1.83 -11.40
N SER A 89 -5.08 2.44 -12.58
CA SER A 89 -4.25 2.12 -13.75
C SER A 89 -2.77 2.48 -13.56
N ALA A 90 -2.47 3.58 -12.86
CA ALA A 90 -1.10 3.96 -12.55
C ALA A 90 -0.49 3.05 -11.47
N THR A 91 -1.22 2.72 -10.41
CA THR A 91 -0.72 1.80 -9.37
C THR A 91 -0.48 0.39 -9.92
N GLU A 92 -1.31 -0.08 -10.85
CA GLU A 92 -1.08 -1.37 -11.49
C GLU A 92 0.14 -1.37 -12.43
N ARG A 93 0.37 -0.30 -13.19
CA ARG A 93 1.64 -0.12 -13.93
C ARG A 93 2.85 -0.12 -13.00
N LEU A 94 2.81 0.64 -11.91
CA LEU A 94 3.90 0.69 -10.93
C LEU A 94 4.21 -0.69 -10.31
N ARG A 95 3.21 -1.56 -10.11
CA ARG A 95 3.44 -2.95 -9.69
C ARG A 95 4.16 -3.78 -10.76
N GLN A 96 3.75 -3.62 -12.02
CA GLN A 96 4.35 -4.34 -13.14
C GLN A 96 5.79 -3.88 -13.40
N ASP A 97 6.05 -2.58 -13.33
CA ASP A 97 7.38 -1.99 -13.43
C ASP A 97 8.30 -2.47 -12.29
N LEU A 98 7.79 -2.50 -11.04
CA LEU A 98 8.53 -3.02 -9.89
C LEU A 98 8.86 -4.52 -10.06
N ALA A 99 7.89 -5.34 -10.47
CA ALA A 99 8.12 -6.77 -10.71
C ALA A 99 9.09 -7.03 -11.87
N ALA A 100 9.15 -6.15 -12.88
CA ALA A 100 10.15 -6.20 -13.93
C ALA A 100 11.55 -5.82 -13.40
N GLN A 101 11.64 -4.77 -12.58
CA GLN A 101 12.87 -4.33 -11.93
C GLN A 101 13.44 -5.41 -10.98
N GLU A 102 12.59 -6.09 -10.21
CA GLU A 102 13.01 -7.20 -9.34
C GLU A 102 13.63 -8.36 -10.15
N ARG A 103 12.98 -8.77 -11.26
CA ARG A 103 13.52 -9.80 -12.16
C ARG A 103 14.86 -9.39 -12.76
N GLN A 104 14.96 -8.15 -13.25
CA GLN A 104 16.21 -7.62 -13.79
C GLN A 104 17.31 -7.54 -12.71
N SER A 105 16.97 -7.21 -11.46
CA SER A 105 17.91 -7.21 -10.35
C SER A 105 18.46 -8.62 -10.06
N VAL A 106 17.60 -9.63 -10.06
CA VAL A 106 18.00 -11.04 -9.89
C VAL A 106 18.91 -11.51 -11.04
N GLU A 107 18.58 -11.14 -12.29
CA GLU A 107 19.41 -11.46 -13.47
C GLU A 107 20.81 -10.80 -13.39
N VAL A 108 20.87 -9.52 -13.03
CA VAL A 108 22.12 -8.77 -12.86
C VAL A 108 22.95 -9.34 -11.70
N GLN A 109 22.32 -9.70 -10.57
CA GLN A 109 23.00 -10.36 -9.46
C GLN A 109 23.57 -11.74 -9.86
N GLY A 110 22.81 -12.52 -10.65
CA GLY A 110 23.29 -13.79 -11.21
C GLY A 110 24.49 -13.60 -12.14
N SER A 111 24.42 -12.62 -13.04
CA SER A 111 25.49 -12.27 -13.96
C SER A 111 26.76 -11.82 -13.22
N LEU A 112 26.60 -10.98 -12.18
CA LEU A 112 27.69 -10.55 -11.31
C LEU A 112 28.35 -11.74 -10.60
N ALA A 113 27.57 -12.67 -10.05
CA ALA A 113 28.11 -13.87 -9.40
C ALA A 113 28.89 -14.78 -10.36
N LEU A 114 28.49 -14.87 -11.63
CA LEU A 114 29.25 -15.58 -12.67
C LEU A 114 30.57 -14.88 -13.00
N VAL A 115 30.56 -13.54 -13.12
CA VAL A 115 31.77 -12.74 -13.38
C VAL A 115 32.75 -12.82 -12.20
N SER A 116 32.27 -12.76 -10.95
CA SER A 116 33.11 -12.94 -9.76
C SER A 116 33.82 -14.30 -9.76
N ARG A 117 33.11 -15.40 -10.04
CA ARG A 117 33.71 -16.75 -10.13
C ARG A 117 34.72 -16.87 -11.27
N ALA A 118 34.45 -16.24 -12.41
CA ALA A 118 35.38 -16.22 -13.53
C ALA A 118 36.66 -15.42 -13.21
N LEU A 119 36.52 -14.34 -12.44
CA LEU A 119 37.65 -13.55 -11.94
C LEU A 119 38.48 -14.33 -10.92
N GLU A 120 37.85 -14.95 -9.92
CA GLU A 120 38.52 -15.84 -8.94
C GLU A 120 39.29 -16.97 -9.64
N ALA A 121 38.69 -17.61 -10.64
CA ALA A 121 39.36 -18.66 -11.43
C ALA A 121 40.54 -18.12 -12.25
N ALA A 122 40.43 -16.91 -12.81
CA ALA A 122 41.52 -16.26 -13.54
C ALA A 122 42.68 -15.84 -12.62
N GLU A 123 42.37 -15.35 -11.41
CA GLU A 123 43.36 -15.03 -10.39
C GLU A 123 44.13 -16.29 -9.94
N HIS A 124 43.43 -17.40 -9.69
CA HIS A 124 44.08 -18.68 -9.38
C HIS A 124 44.93 -19.22 -10.53
N ALA A 125 44.47 -19.11 -11.79
CA ALA A 125 45.26 -19.49 -12.95
C ALA A 125 46.53 -18.64 -13.11
N LEU A 126 46.44 -17.32 -12.85
CA LEU A 126 47.58 -16.41 -12.86
C LEU A 126 48.59 -16.74 -11.75
N GLN A 127 48.11 -17.08 -10.54
CA GLN A 127 48.96 -17.54 -9.43
C GLN A 127 49.70 -18.84 -9.78
N ALA A 128 49.02 -19.80 -10.42
CA ALA A 128 49.65 -21.05 -10.86
C ALA A 128 50.73 -20.80 -11.93
N GLN A 129 50.47 -19.97 -12.94
CA GLN A 129 51.48 -19.59 -13.94
C GLN A 129 52.67 -18.85 -13.33
N ALA A 130 52.45 -18.01 -12.31
CA ALA A 130 53.55 -17.35 -11.60
C ALA A 130 54.45 -18.36 -10.87
N GLN A 131 53.87 -19.39 -10.24
CA GLN A 131 54.63 -20.47 -9.59
C GLN A 131 55.42 -21.31 -10.61
N GLU A 132 54.80 -21.70 -11.72
CA GLU A 132 55.47 -22.42 -12.82
C GLU A 132 56.64 -21.61 -13.40
N LEU A 133 56.46 -20.29 -13.59
CA LEU A 133 57.53 -19.39 -14.01
C LEU A 133 58.65 -19.27 -12.98
N GLU A 134 58.35 -19.26 -11.68
CA GLU A 134 59.39 -19.30 -10.63
C GLU A 134 60.18 -20.60 -10.65
N GLU A 135 59.51 -21.75 -10.83
CA GLU A 135 60.13 -23.08 -10.92
C GLU A 135 61.06 -23.15 -12.14
N LEU A 136 60.56 -22.81 -13.33
CA LEU A 136 61.36 -22.74 -14.56
C LEU A 136 62.53 -21.74 -14.45
N ASN A 137 62.36 -20.62 -13.73
CA ASN A 137 63.47 -19.69 -13.48
C ASN A 137 64.55 -20.29 -12.56
N ARG A 138 64.16 -21.11 -11.57
CA ARG A 138 65.10 -21.84 -10.70
C ARG A 138 65.84 -22.91 -11.49
N GLU A 139 65.15 -23.69 -12.31
CA GLU A 139 65.76 -24.69 -13.20
C GLU A 139 66.74 -24.06 -14.20
N LEU A 140 66.38 -22.94 -14.82
CA LEU A 140 67.25 -22.20 -15.73
C LEU A 140 68.52 -21.69 -15.02
N ARG A 141 68.40 -21.17 -13.79
CA ARG A 141 69.56 -20.77 -12.98
C ARG A 141 70.45 -21.97 -12.63
N GLN A 142 69.86 -23.12 -12.32
CA GLN A 142 70.60 -24.36 -12.05
C GLN A 142 71.36 -24.85 -13.29
N CYS A 143 70.71 -24.85 -14.46
CA CYS A 143 71.31 -25.20 -15.74
C CYS A 143 72.49 -24.25 -16.08
N ASN A 144 72.28 -22.93 -15.98
CA ASN A 144 73.31 -21.92 -16.21
C ASN A 144 74.52 -22.09 -15.26
N LEU A 145 74.27 -22.35 -13.97
CA LEU A 145 75.33 -22.64 -13.00
C LEU A 145 76.12 -23.90 -13.38
N GLN A 146 75.42 -24.97 -13.77
CA GLN A 146 76.05 -26.21 -14.20
C GLN A 146 76.83 -26.06 -15.51
N GLN A 147 76.37 -25.21 -16.45
CA GLN A 147 77.10 -24.88 -17.67
C GLN A 147 78.35 -24.04 -17.36
N PHE A 148 78.28 -23.07 -16.45
CA PHE A 148 79.43 -22.28 -16.01
C PHE A 148 80.52 -23.17 -15.41
N ILE A 149 80.14 -24.14 -14.56
CA ILE A 149 81.06 -25.12 -13.98
C ILE A 149 81.71 -25.99 -15.07
N GLN A 150 80.96 -26.40 -16.11
CA GLN A 150 81.51 -27.17 -17.24
C GLN A 150 82.45 -26.34 -18.13
N GLN A 151 82.11 -25.08 -18.43
CA GLN A 151 82.94 -24.18 -19.24
C GLN A 151 84.25 -23.81 -18.52
N ALA A 152 84.21 -23.64 -17.20
CA ALA A 152 85.41 -23.52 -16.37
C ALA A 152 86.32 -24.77 -16.42
N GLY A 153 85.81 -25.90 -16.96
CA GLY A 153 86.55 -27.15 -17.14
C GLY A 153 86.86 -27.57 -18.59
N ALA A 154 86.49 -26.81 -19.63
CA ALA A 154 86.61 -27.25 -21.02
C ALA A 154 87.16 -26.17 -21.99
N ALA A 155 88.15 -26.53 -22.82
CA ALA A 155 88.82 -25.65 -23.78
C ALA A 155 88.37 -25.88 -25.26
N PRO A 156 88.40 -24.86 -26.15
CA PRO A 156 87.63 -24.90 -27.41
C PRO A 156 88.42 -25.13 -28.72
N GLY A 157 87.71 -25.58 -29.77
CA GLY A 157 88.12 -25.63 -31.18
C GLY A 157 86.88 -25.73 -32.11
N THR A 158 86.98 -25.24 -33.35
CA THR A 158 85.82 -24.68 -34.11
C THR A 158 85.67 -25.19 -35.56
N GLN A 159 84.51 -24.87 -36.19
CA GLN A 159 84.30 -24.66 -37.67
C GLN A 159 84.21 -25.93 -38.58
N ASP A 160 83.52 -25.99 -39.74
CA ASP A 160 82.56 -25.12 -40.49
C ASP A 160 81.99 -25.87 -41.77
N LEU A 161 81.17 -25.21 -42.62
CA LEU A 161 80.95 -25.40 -44.09
C LEU A 161 79.72 -26.19 -44.67
N MET A 162 79.39 -25.87 -45.94
CA MET A 162 78.16 -26.16 -46.77
C MET A 162 78.59 -26.35 -48.27
N PRO A 163 77.75 -26.50 -49.36
CA PRO A 163 76.31 -26.76 -49.62
C PRO A 163 76.12 -27.98 -50.62
N PRO A 164 75.30 -28.04 -51.73
CA PRO A 164 74.01 -27.42 -52.16
C PRO A 164 72.93 -28.36 -52.85
N ALA A 165 71.72 -27.82 -53.06
CA ALA A 165 70.77 -27.97 -54.20
C ALA A 165 70.09 -29.31 -54.66
N ARG A 166 68.73 -29.31 -54.65
CA ARG A 166 67.75 -29.66 -55.75
C ARG A 166 66.51 -30.43 -55.23
N GLY A 167 65.28 -29.98 -55.58
CA GLY A 167 64.06 -30.79 -55.40
C GLY A 167 62.75 -30.00 -55.47
N LYS A 168 61.73 -30.55 -56.14
CA LYS A 168 60.35 -30.00 -56.20
C LYS A 168 59.52 -30.51 -55.02
N SER A 169 58.60 -29.68 -54.49
CA SER A 169 57.21 -30.05 -54.15
C SER A 169 56.40 -28.85 -53.63
N LEU A 170 55.13 -28.77 -54.04
CA LEU A 170 54.04 -28.01 -53.39
C LEU A 170 53.53 -28.79 -52.16
N PRO A 171 52.71 -28.24 -51.23
CA PRO A 171 51.88 -27.03 -51.35
C PRO A 171 52.07 -25.99 -50.21
N GLY A 172 51.41 -24.83 -50.35
CA GLY A 172 51.55 -23.71 -49.43
C GLY A 172 50.62 -23.73 -48.20
N ALA A 173 51.18 -23.22 -47.09
CA ALA A 173 50.52 -22.54 -45.97
C ALA A 173 49.40 -23.27 -45.17
N PRO A 174 49.69 -23.74 -43.93
CA PRO A 174 48.70 -23.71 -42.86
C PRO A 174 48.48 -22.25 -42.41
N GLN A 175 47.22 -21.90 -42.15
CA GLN A 175 46.80 -20.54 -41.81
C GLN A 175 46.98 -20.26 -40.31
N ASN A 176 47.59 -19.14 -39.96
CA ASN A 176 47.29 -18.48 -38.69
C ASN A 176 45.90 -17.83 -38.80
N PRO A 177 45.15 -17.82 -37.70
CA PRO A 177 44.51 -16.59 -37.28
C PRO A 177 44.95 -16.25 -35.86
N ALA A 178 45.82 -15.24 -35.76
CA ALA A 178 46.04 -14.53 -34.53
C ALA A 178 45.08 -13.33 -34.45
N LEU A 179 44.76 -12.93 -33.22
CA LEU A 179 44.26 -11.60 -32.81
C LEU A 179 42.76 -11.27 -32.93
N VAL A 180 42.18 -11.08 -31.73
CA VAL A 180 41.36 -9.93 -31.33
C VAL A 180 39.98 -9.77 -32.00
N SER A 181 38.95 -10.26 -31.30
CA SER A 181 37.63 -9.63 -31.31
C SER A 181 37.59 -8.52 -30.26
N SER A 182 37.74 -7.29 -30.72
CA SER A 182 37.64 -6.08 -29.88
C SER A 182 36.21 -5.81 -29.42
N LEU A 183 36.05 -5.42 -28.16
CA LEU A 183 34.83 -4.87 -27.59
C LEU A 183 34.38 -3.60 -28.34
N SER A 184 33.08 -3.47 -28.60
CA SER A 184 32.38 -2.17 -28.63
C SER A 184 30.86 -2.39 -28.52
N PRO A 185 30.18 -1.85 -27.49
CA PRO A 185 28.72 -1.84 -27.43
C PRO A 185 28.14 -0.72 -28.31
N GLU A 186 27.15 -1.04 -29.12
CA GLU A 186 26.44 -0.05 -29.95
C GLU A 186 25.46 0.77 -29.09
N VAL A 187 25.69 2.08 -28.99
CA VAL A 187 24.81 3.01 -28.28
C VAL A 187 23.70 3.48 -29.22
N ALA A 188 22.48 3.02 -28.99
CA ALA A 188 21.29 3.50 -29.71
C ALA A 188 20.73 4.79 -29.06
N PRO A 189 20.57 5.90 -29.80
CA PRO A 189 19.91 7.10 -29.30
C PRO A 189 18.39 6.98 -29.42
N MET A 190 17.72 6.58 -28.33
CA MET A 190 16.25 6.60 -28.28
C MET A 190 15.75 8.06 -28.23
N ARG A 191 14.82 8.39 -29.14
CA ARG A 191 14.41 9.78 -29.38
C ARG A 191 13.55 10.34 -28.24
N GLN A 192 13.83 11.59 -27.89
CA GLN A 192 12.89 12.44 -27.15
C GLN A 192 11.64 12.69 -28.00
N ASN A 193 10.45 12.55 -27.39
CA ASN A 193 9.21 13.09 -27.95
C ASN A 193 8.21 13.36 -26.81
N TRP A 194 8.15 14.61 -26.35
CA TRP A 194 7.11 15.14 -25.48
C TRP A 194 6.55 16.42 -26.10
N ARG A 195 5.38 16.30 -26.72
CA ARG A 195 4.43 17.39 -27.04
C ARG A 195 3.03 16.82 -27.02
#